data_AF-A0A8K9UDA8-F1
#
_entry.id   AF-A0A8K9UDA8-F1
#
_cell.length_a   1.000
_cell.length_b   1.000
_cell.length_c   1.000
_cell.angle_alpha   90.00
_cell.angle_beta   90.00
_cell.angle_gamma   90.00
#
_symmetry.space_group_name_H-M   'P 1'
#
loop_
_entity.id
_entity.type
_entity.pdbx_description
1 polymer ?
#
loop_
_entity_poly.entity_id
_entity_poly.type
_entity_poly.pdbx_seq_one_letter_code
_entity_poly.pdbx_strand_id
1 'polypeptide(L)' 'EKDLAYCLNDGECFVIETLSGPHKHCRCREGYQGIRCDQFLPKTDSILSDPSKNISLILQLELN' A
#
# COMPACT_ATOMS: atom_id res chain seq x y z
N GLU A 1 9.36 -16.81 22.46
CA GLU A 1 8.39 -16.50 21.40
C GLU A 1 8.93 -15.27 20.69
N LYS A 2 9.31 -15.37 19.40
CA LYS A 2 9.90 -14.23 18.68
C LYS A 2 8.84 -13.14 18.57
N ASP A 3 9.12 -11.95 19.08
CA ASP A 3 8.33 -10.75 18.79
C ASP A 3 8.28 -10.54 17.27
N LEU A 4 7.26 -11.09 16.62
CA LEU A 4 7.00 -10.82 15.21
C LEU A 4 6.54 -9.36 15.12
N ALA A 5 7.39 -8.53 14.51
CA ALA A 5 6.99 -7.19 14.12
C ALA A 5 5.68 -7.25 13.29
N TYR A 6 4.71 -6.41 13.64
CA TYR A 6 3.42 -6.37 12.94
C TYR A 6 3.63 -5.94 11.48
N CYS A 7 4.38 -4.85 11.27
CA CYS A 7 4.84 -4.42 9.95
C CYS A 7 6.15 -5.12 9.61
N LEU A 8 6.20 -5.71 8.43
CA LEU A 8 7.36 -6.44 7.89
C LEU A 8 8.11 -5.57 6.87
N ASN A 9 9.27 -6.05 6.41
CA ASN A 9 10.05 -5.42 5.33
C ASN A 9 10.34 -3.92 5.55
N ASP A 10 10.80 -3.57 6.75
CA ASP A 10 11.09 -2.20 7.18
C ASP A 10 9.87 -1.25 7.12
N GLY A 11 8.65 -1.79 7.17
CA GLY A 11 7.43 -1.00 7.26
C GLY A 11 7.31 -0.26 8.59
N GLU A 12 6.88 1.00 8.54
CA GLU A 12 6.68 1.82 9.73
C GLU A 12 5.32 1.50 10.37
N CYS A 13 5.33 1.19 11.67
CA CYS A 13 4.13 0.86 12.43
C CYS A 13 3.62 2.07 13.19
N PHE A 14 2.32 2.35 13.08
CA PHE A 14 1.64 3.37 13.86
C PHE A 14 0.31 2.84 14.41
N VAL A 15 -0.12 3.43 15.52
CA VAL A 15 -1.40 3.10 16.17
C VAL A 15 -2.36 4.25 15.92
N ILE A 16 -3.54 3.94 15.40
CA ILE A 16 -4.64 4.88 15.27
C ILE A 16 -5.67 4.55 16.36
N GLU A 17 -5.94 5.53 17.23
CA GLU A 17 -7.05 5.46 18.17
C GLU A 17 -8.37 5.71 17.44
N THR A 18 -9.32 4.78 17.53
CA THR A 18 -10.66 4.90 16.94
C THR A 18 -11.74 4.66 18.00
N LEU A 19 -13.01 4.89 17.64
CA LEU A 19 -14.14 4.56 18.50
C LEU A 19 -14.24 3.07 18.86
N SER A 20 -13.61 2.20 18.05
CA SER A 20 -13.57 0.74 18.28
C SER A 20 -12.31 0.30 19.05
N GLY A 21 -11.44 1.25 19.43
CA GLY A 21 -10.17 1.01 20.11
C GLY A 21 -8.93 1.29 19.25
N PRO A 22 -7.73 0.96 19.76
CA PRO A 22 -6.47 1.17 19.05
C PRO A 22 -6.25 0.14 17.94
N HIS A 23 -6.00 0.62 16.72
CA HIS A 23 -5.71 -0.22 15.56
C HIS A 23 -4.28 0.00 15.06
N LYS A 24 -3.58 -1.08 14.75
CA LYS A 24 -2.24 -1.03 14.17
C LYS A 24 -2.31 -0.91 12.65
N HIS A 25 -1.56 0.03 12.11
CA HIS A 25 -1.44 0.28 10.68
C HIS A 25 0.04 0.32 10.27
N CYS A 26 0.30 -0.02 9.02
CA CYS A 26 1.63 -0.05 8.44
C CYS A 26 1.73 0.94 7.28
N ARG A 27 2.81 1.74 7.25
CA ARG A 27 3.26 2.46 6.06
C ARG A 27 4.38 1.64 5.43
N CYS A 28 4.12 1.05 4.27
CA CYS A 28 5.08 0.18 3.61
C CYS A 28 6.19 0.96 2.92
N ARG A 29 7.39 0.36 2.93
CA ARG A 29 8.53 0.81 2.11
C ARG A 29 8.21 0.63 0.63
N GLU A 30 8.83 1.44 -0.23
CA GLU A 30 8.73 1.30 -1.68
C GLU A 30 9.00 -0.13 -2.13
N GLY A 31 8.12 -0.67 -2.98
CA GLY A 31 8.21 -2.05 -3.47
C GLY A 31 7.50 -3.08 -2.58
N TYR A 32 6.87 -2.66 -1.48
CA TYR A 32 6.06 -3.53 -0.61
C TYR A 32 4.64 -3.00 -0.43
N GLN A 33 3.69 -3.92 -0.25
CA GLN A 33 2.27 -3.64 -0.04
C GLN A 33 1.63 -4.67 0.91
N GLY A 34 0.33 -4.50 1.16
CA GLY A 34 -0.45 -5.34 2.06
C GLY A 34 -0.54 -4.74 3.48
N ILE A 35 -1.49 -5.25 4.27
CA ILE A 35 -1.77 -4.75 5.63
C ILE A 35 -0.52 -4.78 6.53
N ARG A 36 0.37 -5.74 6.27
CA ARG A 36 1.60 -5.96 7.05
C ARG A 36 2.88 -5.72 6.24
N CYS A 37 2.78 -5.15 5.03
CA CYS A 37 3.91 -4.97 4.11
C CYS A 37 4.63 -6.27 3.74
N ASP A 38 3.94 -7.40 3.73
CA ASP A 38 4.47 -8.74 3.48
C ASP A 38 4.50 -9.12 2.00
N GLN A 39 3.84 -8.33 1.16
CA GLN A 39 3.75 -8.59 -0.28
C GLN A 39 4.71 -7.68 -1.04
N PHE A 40 5.54 -8.26 -1.90
CA PHE A 40 6.35 -7.49 -2.83
C PHE A 40 5.48 -6.99 -3.99
N LEU A 41 5.55 -5.70 -4.30
CA LEU A 41 4.92 -5.08 -5.46
C LEU A 41 5.99 -4.95 -6.55
N PRO A 42 6.08 -5.89 -7.50
CA PRO A 42 6.98 -5.75 -8.63
C PRO A 42 6.62 -4.48 -9.42
N LYS A 43 7.63 -3.71 -9.82
CA LYS A 43 7.46 -2.54 -10.70
C LYS A 43 7.05 -3.02 -12.09
N THR A 44 5.80 -3.38 -12.27
CA THR A 44 5.17 -3.42 -13.60
C THR A 44 4.76 -1.99 -13.93
N ASP A 45 5.03 -1.53 -15.14
CA ASP A 45 4.66 -0.19 -15.60
C ASP A 45 3.23 0.16 -15.14
N SER A 46 3.11 1.31 -14.48
CA SER A 46 2.05 1.71 -13.53
C SER A 46 0.66 1.94 -14.14
N ILE A 47 0.31 1.25 -15.22
CA ILE A 47 -0.97 1.37 -15.90
C ILE A 47 -2.05 0.57 -15.17
N LEU A 48 -1.70 -0.54 -14.50
CA LEU A 48 -2.68 -1.46 -13.90
C LEU A 48 -2.89 -1.33 -12.38
N SER A 49 -1.95 -0.74 -11.63
CA SER A 49 -2.00 -0.78 -10.15
C SER A 49 -2.60 0.46 -9.49
N ASP A 50 -2.86 1.51 -10.25
CA ASP A 50 -3.44 2.76 -9.75
C ASP A 50 -4.74 3.08 -10.52
N PRO A 51 -5.93 2.92 -9.90
CA PRO A 51 -7.19 3.28 -10.54
C PRO A 51 -7.27 4.78 -10.87
N SER A 52 -6.52 5.65 -10.17
CA SER A 52 -6.43 7.08 -10.50
C SER A 52 -5.62 7.34 -11.77
N LYS A 53 -4.60 6.52 -12.07
CA LYS A 53 -3.87 6.60 -13.36
C LYS A 53 -4.68 6.07 -14.53
N ASN A 54 -5.57 5.10 -14.30
CA ASN A 54 -6.50 4.62 -15.33
C ASN A 54 -7.45 5.74 -15.79
N ILE A 55 -8.00 6.54 -14.86
CA ILE A 55 -8.85 7.68 -15.23
C ILE A 55 -8.10 8.66 -16.14
N SER A 56 -6.83 8.94 -15.83
CA SER A 56 -6.03 9.88 -16.61
C SER A 56 -5.64 9.33 -17.99
N LEU A 57 -5.39 8.02 -18.11
CA LEU A 57 -5.11 7.38 -19.39
C LEU A 57 -6.35 7.28 -20.29
N ILE A 58 -7.51 6.92 -19.71
CA ILE A 58 -8.78 6.83 -20.43
C ILE A 58 -9.16 8.22 -20.99
N LEU A 59 -9.02 9.29 -20.21
CA LEU A 59 -9.29 10.66 -20.68
C LEU A 59 -8.35 11.11 -21.81
N GLN A 60 -7.15 10.55 -21.94
CA GLN A 60 -6.24 10.89 -23.05
C GLN A 60 -6.58 10.17 -24.36
N LEU A 61 -7.21 9.00 -24.32
CA LEU A 61 -7.61 8.26 -25.52
C LEU A 61 -8.88 8.84 -26.17
N GLU A 62 -9.74 9.49 -25.39
CA GLU A 62 -10.98 10.14 -25.88
C GLU A 62 -10.74 11.50 -26.55
N LEU A 63 -9.48 11.97 -26.59
CA LEU A 63 -9.08 13.26 -27.20
C LEU A 63 -8.26 13.10 -28.49
N ASN A 64 -8.26 11.91 -29.10
CA ASN A 64 -7.54 11.63 -30.35
C ASN A 64 -8.49 11.18 -31.47
#